data_AF-A0A7R9LLU0-F1
#
_entry.id   AF-A0A7R9LLU0-F1
#
_cell.length_a   1.000
_cell.length_b   1.000
_cell.length_c   1.000
_cell.angle_alpha   90.00
_cell.angle_beta   90.00
_cell.angle_gamma   90.00
#
_symmetry.space_group_name_H-M   'P 1'
#
loop_
_entity.id
_entity.type
_entity.pdbx_description
1 polymer ?
#
loop_
_entity_poly.entity_id
_entity_poly.type
_entity_poly.pdbx_seq_one_letter_code
_entity_poly.pdbx_strand_id
1 'polypeptide(L)' 'MVRSHVSSLGGNAMTSFHITQLLLLYNPHKNQAQCLVNVAGDAVIVHYDSKEKTRTNNTADEPVASSLA' A
#
# COMPACT_ATOMS: atom_id res chain seq x y z
N MET A 1 -1.82 14.99 2.95
CA MET A 1 -2.07 15.74 1.69
C MET A 1 -2.18 14.81 0.50
N VAL A 2 -1.10 14.17 0.03
CA VAL A 2 -1.18 13.28 -1.16
C VAL A 2 -2.08 12.06 -0.91
N ARG A 3 -1.92 11.35 0.22
CA ARG A 3 -2.80 10.20 0.54
C ARG A 3 -4.29 10.57 0.64
N SER A 4 -4.61 11.71 1.23
CA SER A 4 -6.01 12.19 1.32
C SER A 4 -6.54 12.58 -0.07
N HIS A 5 -5.70 13.13 -0.93
CA HIS A 5 -6.05 13.43 -2.32
C HIS A 5 -6.32 12.16 -3.13
N VAL A 6 -5.45 11.15 -3.04
CA VAL A 6 -5.64 9.83 -3.66
C VAL A 6 -6.95 9.19 -3.18
N SER A 7 -7.21 9.20 -1.87
CA SER A 7 -8.45 8.67 -1.30
C SER A 7 -9.69 9.42 -1.80
N SER A 8 -9.62 10.76 -1.93
CA SER A 8 -10.74 11.56 -2.45
C SER A 8 -11.06 11.30 -3.93
N LEU A 9 -10.07 10.81 -4.70
CA LEU A 9 -10.26 10.37 -6.09
C LEU A 9 -10.76 8.92 -6.19
N GLY A 10 -10.95 8.23 -5.05
CA GLY A 10 -11.35 6.83 -4.99
C GLY A 10 -10.19 5.84 -5.08
N GLY A 11 -8.93 6.29 -5.12
CA GLY A 11 -7.74 5.44 -5.15
C GLY A 11 -7.31 4.95 -3.77
N ASN A 12 -6.62 3.80 -3.72
CA ASN A 12 -5.96 3.29 -2.51
C ASN A 12 -4.43 3.31 -2.60
N ALA A 13 -3.87 3.60 -3.77
CA ALA A 13 -2.45 3.71 -4.01
C ALA A 13 -2.14 4.82 -5.02
N MET A 14 -0.87 5.23 -5.05
CA MET A 14 -0.33 6.18 -6.02
C MET A 14 0.82 5.52 -6.78
N THR A 15 0.84 5.67 -8.10
CA THR A 15 1.94 5.22 -8.97
C THR A 15 2.57 6.43 -9.69
N SER A 16 3.62 6.21 -10.50
CA SER A 16 4.27 7.27 -11.30
C SER A 16 4.70 8.50 -10.48
N PHE A 17 5.19 8.25 -9.25
CA PHE A 17 5.53 9.31 -8.30
C PHE A 17 6.67 10.19 -8.80
N HIS A 18 6.42 11.49 -8.85
CA HIS A 18 7.41 12.49 -9.23
C HIS A 18 7.36 13.73 -8.34
N ILE A 19 8.54 14.30 -8.10
CA ILE A 19 8.73 15.57 -7.39
C ILE A 19 9.60 16.45 -8.29
N THR A 20 9.10 17.63 -8.65
CA THR A 20 9.78 18.47 -9.65
C THR A 20 10.64 19.55 -9.02
N GLN A 21 10.11 20.35 -8.11
CA GLN A 21 10.82 21.49 -7.56
C GLN A 21 10.51 21.68 -6.09
N LEU A 22 11.59 21.85 -5.32
CA LEU A 22 11.61 22.41 -3.98
C LEU A 22 12.11 23.85 -4.13
N LEU A 23 11.21 24.82 -4.30
CA LEU A 23 11.60 26.22 -4.33
C LEU A 23 11.64 26.75 -2.90
N LEU A 24 12.83 26.98 -2.36
CA LEU A 24 12.99 27.64 -1.07
C LEU A 24 12.93 29.15 -1.30
N LEU A 25 11.76 29.75 -1.05
CA LEU A 25 11.60 31.20 -1.10
C LEU A 25 12.18 31.80 0.18
N TYR A 26 13.30 32.50 0.06
CA TYR A 26 13.91 33.23 1.17
C TYR A 26 13.23 34.60 1.29
N ASN A 27 12.31 34.72 2.23
CA ASN A 27 11.75 36.00 2.64
C ASN A 27 12.24 36.28 4.08
N PRO A 28 13.18 37.21 4.28
CA PRO A 28 14.02 37.30 5.49
C PRO A 28 13.30 37.99 6.66
N HIS A 29 12.05 37.64 6.96
CA HIS A 29 11.56 37.90 8.30
C HIS A 29 12.27 36.93 9.26
N LYS A 30 12.82 37.42 10.39
CA LYS A 30 13.73 36.61 11.24
C LYS A 30 13.17 35.20 11.47
N ASN A 31 13.97 34.20 11.12
CA ASN A 31 13.76 32.77 11.38
C ASN A 31 12.62 32.09 10.58
N GLN A 32 12.22 32.62 9.42
CA GLN A 32 11.24 31.96 8.55
C GLN A 32 11.84 31.54 7.21
N ALA A 33 11.43 30.36 6.73
CA ALA A 33 11.72 29.88 5.40
C ALA A 33 10.45 29.26 4.83
N GLN A 34 10.22 29.46 3.53
CA GLN A 34 9.11 28.84 2.83
C GLN A 34 9.67 27.89 1.79
N CYS A 35 9.07 26.71 1.68
CA CYS A 35 9.39 25.77 0.61
C CYS A 35 8.12 25.38 -0.12
N LEU A 36 8.16 25.45 -1.44
CA LEU A 36 7.10 24.91 -2.30
C LEU A 36 7.59 23.58 -2.85
N VAL A 37 6.87 22.49 -2.52
CA VAL A 37 7.12 21.15 -3.05
C VAL A 37 5.97 20.76 -3.95
N ASN A 38 6.27 20.58 -5.23
CA ASN A 38 5.30 19.97 -6.15
C ASN A 38 5.47 18.45 -6.17
N VAL A 39 4.38 17.73 -5.94
CA VAL A 39 4.32 16.26 -5.99
C VAL A 39 3.20 15.86 -6.93
N ALA A 40 3.45 14.93 -7.84
CA ALA A 40 2.40 14.36 -8.67
C ALA A 40 2.67 12.90 -9.06
N GLY A 41 1.71 12.31 -9.75
CA GLY A 41 1.62 10.89 -10.10
C GLY A 41 0.17 10.45 -10.26
N ASP A 42 -0.06 9.17 -10.45
CA ASP A 42 -1.37 8.62 -10.81
C ASP A 42 -2.06 8.00 -9.58
N ALA A 43 -3.32 8.36 -9.34
CA ALA A 43 -4.14 7.72 -8.31
C ALA A 43 -4.76 6.43 -8.87
N VAL A 44 -4.56 5.29 -8.20
CA VAL A 44 -5.01 3.98 -8.67
C VAL A 44 -5.71 3.19 -7.56
N ILE A 45 -6.48 2.18 -7.96
CA ILE A 45 -7.05 1.17 -7.07
C ILE A 45 -6.34 -0.15 -7.34
N VAL A 46 -5.66 -0.68 -6.32
CA VAL A 46 -4.99 -1.97 -6.36
C VAL A 46 -5.85 -3.01 -5.66
N HIS A 47 -6.05 -4.16 -6.32
CA HIS A 47 -6.69 -5.34 -5.77
C HIS A 47 -5.64 -6.44 -5.61
N TYR A 48 -5.60 -7.06 -4.43
CA TYR A 48 -4.77 -8.24 -4.21
C TYR A 48 -5.62 -9.48 -4.46
N ASP A 49 -5.14 -10.37 -5.34
CA ASP A 49 -5.77 -11.67 -5.53
C ASP A 49 -5.27 -12.63 -4.44
N SER A 50 -6.15 -12.93 -3.49
CA SER A 50 -5.89 -13.94 -2.46
C SER A 50 -5.93 -15.32 -3.11
N LYS A 51 -4.80 -15.81 -3.61
CA LYS A 51 -4.66 -17.23 -3.94
C LYS A 51 -4.66 -18.02 -2.63
N GLU A 52 -5.85 -18.39 -2.17
CA GLU A 52 -6.00 -19.33 -1.06
C GLU A 52 -5.35 -20.65 -1.48
N LYS A 53 -4.21 -20.97 -0.86
CA LYS A 53 -3.57 -22.26 -1.03
C LYS A 53 -4.44 -23.26 -0.26
N THR A 54 -5.49 -23.77 -0.90
CA THR A 54 -6.28 -24.89 -0.37
C THR A 54 -5.31 -26.01 -0.03
N ARG A 55 -5.01 -26.16 1.26
CA ARG A 55 -4.28 -27.30 1.80
C ARG A 55 -5.26 -28.45 1.72
N THR A 56 -5.26 -29.17 0.60
CA THR A 56 -5.97 -30.45 0.50
C THR A 56 -5.36 -31.37 1.54
N ASN A 57 -6.11 -31.64 2.60
CA ASN A 57 -5.75 -32.60 3.63
C ASN A 57 -5.76 -33.99 2.96
N ASN A 58 -4.61 -34.44 2.47
CA ASN A 58 -4.46 -35.81 1.98
C ASN A 58 -3.83 -36.65 3.09
N THR A 59 -4.66 -37.58 3.57
CA THR A 59 -4.42 -38.65 4.54
C THR A 59 -3.19 -39.50 4.23
N ALA A 60 -2.32 -39.70 5.23
CA ALA A 60 -1.56 -40.94 5.46
C ALA A 60 -0.79 -40.84 6.79
N ASP A 61 -1.35 -41.43 7.86
CA ASP A 61 -0.65 -42.21 8.91
C ASP A 61 -1.71 -42.71 9.94
N GLU A 62 -2.21 -43.94 9.72
CA GLU A 62 -3.08 -44.76 10.60
C GLU A 62 -2.21 -45.56 11.60
N PRO A 63 -2.66 -45.95 12.84
CA PRO A 63 -3.72 -46.95 13.03
C PRO A 63 -4.58 -46.85 14.33
N VAL A 64 -5.90 -47.03 14.25
CA VAL A 64 -6.71 -47.49 15.42
C VAL A 64 -7.37 -48.84 15.15
N ALA A 65 -6.64 -49.91 15.49
CA ALA A 65 -7.23 -51.22 15.70
C ALA A 65 -7.86 -51.27 17.10
N SER A 66 -9.18 -51.39 17.18
CA SER A 66 -9.87 -52.35 18.07
C SER A 66 -11.39 -52.18 18.02
N SER A 67 -12.06 -53.05 17.25
CA SER A 67 -13.26 -53.74 17.71
C SER A 67 -13.57 -54.91 16.78
N LEU A 68 -13.11 -56.11 17.15
CA LEU A 68 -13.80 -57.42 17.07
C LEU A 68 -12.77 -58.55 17.29
N ALA A 69 -13.11 -59.42 18.23
CA ALA A 69 -12.36 -60.53 18.86
C ALA A 69 -11.39 -60.14 19.99
#